data_AF-A0A522QXS9-F1
#
_entry.id   AF-A0A522QXS9-F1
#
_cell.length_a   1.000
_cell.length_b   1.000
_cell.length_c   1.000
_cell.angle_alpha   90.00
_cell.angle_beta   90.00
_cell.angle_gamma   90.00
#
_symmetry.space_group_name_H-M   'P 1'
#
loop_
_entity.id
_entity.type
_entity.pdbx_description
1 polymer ?
#
loop_
_entity_poly.entity_id
_entity_poly.type
_entity_poly.pdbx_seq_one_letter_code
_entity_poly.pdbx_strand_id
1 'polypeptide(L)'
;MQNKIMLKEMPDVSRLNKLKPESKLFMNIIKMICYHAETAMSEIIAPHFYKEKNEKRMLIKQLFNTPADIIPNEKEQTLTIRIGSLSAPRYNKAISELCEILNQTETIFPGTELRMIFKNQAG
;
A
#
# COMPACT_ATOMS: atom_id res chain seq x y z
N MET A 1 -38.89 -13.40 27.24
CA MET A 1 -39.29 -12.91 25.89
C MET A 1 -38.32 -11.83 25.48
N GLN A 2 -37.49 -12.06 24.44
CA GLN A 2 -36.55 -11.05 23.92
C GLN A 2 -37.33 -10.03 23.08
N ASN A 3 -37.43 -8.79 23.55
CA ASN A 3 -38.03 -7.71 22.78
C ASN A 3 -37.06 -7.26 21.67
N LYS A 4 -37.43 -7.57 20.42
CA LYS A 4 -36.76 -7.11 19.22
C LYS A 4 -37.39 -5.77 18.82
N ILE A 5 -36.71 -4.66 19.11
CA ILE A 5 -37.18 -3.31 18.73
C ILE A 5 -36.58 -2.87 17.39
N MET A 6 -37.34 -2.08 16.62
CA MET A 6 -36.82 -1.48 15.38
C MET A 6 -35.86 -0.33 15.71
N LEU A 7 -34.80 -0.15 14.91
CA LEU A 7 -33.78 0.91 15.08
C LEU A 7 -34.37 2.34 15.20
N LYS A 8 -35.54 2.58 14.60
CA LYS A 8 -36.27 3.86 14.68
C LYS A 8 -36.82 4.16 16.08
N GLU A 9 -36.98 3.15 16.92
CA GLU A 9 -37.62 3.20 18.24
C GLU A 9 -36.58 3.24 19.39
N MET A 10 -35.28 3.30 19.06
CA MET A 10 -34.22 3.41 20.06
C MET A 10 -34.09 4.83 20.63
N PRO A 11 -33.98 4.99 21.97
CA PRO A 11 -33.70 6.28 22.61
C PRO A 11 -32.39 6.90 22.11
N ASP A 12 -32.38 8.22 21.87
CA ASP A 12 -31.26 8.95 21.25
C ASP A 12 -29.91 8.79 21.99
N VAL A 13 -29.96 8.54 23.30
CA VAL A 13 -28.79 8.36 24.18
C VAL A 13 -28.00 7.07 23.84
N SER A 14 -28.62 6.14 23.10
CA SER A 14 -28.07 4.82 22.76
C SER A 14 -28.04 4.56 21.24
N ARG A 15 -28.14 5.61 20.41
CA ARG A 15 -28.06 5.43 18.94
C ARG A 15 -26.62 5.11 18.51
N LEU A 16 -26.41 3.84 18.14
CA LEU A 16 -25.25 3.29 17.43
C LEU A 16 -24.89 3.98 16.08
N ASN A 17 -25.55 5.09 15.72
CA ASN A 17 -25.39 5.77 14.44
C ASN A 17 -24.23 6.78 14.40
N LYS A 18 -23.65 7.20 15.53
CA LYS A 18 -22.49 8.13 15.55
C LYS A 18 -21.18 7.50 15.05
N LEU A 19 -21.06 6.17 15.13
CA LEU A 19 -19.90 5.44 14.60
C LEU A 19 -19.81 5.47 13.07
N LYS A 20 -20.93 5.63 12.35
CA LYS A 20 -20.93 5.53 10.88
C LYS A 20 -20.22 6.71 10.20
N PRO A 21 -20.46 7.99 10.57
CA PRO A 21 -19.72 9.13 10.03
C PRO A 21 -18.22 9.10 10.36
N GLU A 22 -17.86 8.78 11.60
CA GLU A 22 -16.46 8.77 12.06
C GLU A 22 -15.65 7.65 11.38
N SER A 23 -16.20 6.44 11.31
CA SER A 23 -15.58 5.34 10.55
C SER A 23 -15.46 5.66 9.06
N LYS A 24 -16.45 6.35 8.47
CA LYS A 24 -16.37 6.80 7.08
C LYS A 24 -15.25 7.81 6.88
N LEU A 25 -15.11 8.78 7.78
CA LEU A 25 -14.04 9.77 7.75
C LEU A 25 -12.67 9.10 7.85
N PHE A 26 -12.50 8.18 8.81
CA PHE A 26 -11.27 7.42 9.00
C PHE A 26 -10.88 6.63 7.73
N MET A 27 -11.83 5.90 7.14
CA MET A 27 -11.60 5.17 5.90
C MET A 27 -11.26 6.10 4.72
N ASN A 28 -11.89 7.28 4.65
CA ASN A 28 -11.57 8.26 3.61
C ASN A 28 -10.15 8.80 3.76
N ILE A 29 -9.68 9.03 4.99
CA ILE A 29 -8.29 9.46 5.25
C ILE A 29 -7.31 8.40 4.77
N ILE A 30 -7.53 7.12 5.11
CA ILE A 30 -6.67 6.02 4.63
C ILE A 30 -6.64 6.00 3.10
N LYS A 31 -7.81 6.10 2.45
CA LYS A 31 -7.89 6.12 0.98
C LYS A 31 -7.09 7.29 0.37
N MET A 32 -7.16 8.47 0.98
CA MET A 32 -6.40 9.63 0.53
C MET A 32 -4.89 9.41 0.66
N ILE A 33 -4.42 8.84 1.79
CA ILE A 33 -3.01 8.49 1.99
C ILE A 33 -2.54 7.48 0.94
N CYS A 34 -3.32 6.42 0.70
CA CYS A 34 -3.00 5.42 -0.33
C CYS A 34 -2.96 6.05 -1.73
N TYR A 35 -3.92 6.91 -2.07
CA TYR A 35 -3.95 7.59 -3.36
C TYR A 35 -2.73 8.50 -3.57
N HIS A 36 -2.30 9.21 -2.52
CA HIS A 36 -1.10 10.04 -2.56
C HIS A 36 0.17 9.19 -2.73
N ALA A 37 0.28 8.08 -1.99
CA ALA A 37 1.41 7.16 -2.10
C ALA A 37 1.48 6.54 -3.51
N GLU A 38 0.36 6.04 -4.05
CA GLU A 38 0.26 5.53 -5.43
C GLU A 38 0.69 6.59 -6.46
N THR A 39 0.23 7.83 -6.27
CA THR A 39 0.59 8.94 -7.17
C THR A 39 2.09 9.23 -7.10
N ALA A 40 2.68 9.30 -5.91
CA ALA A 40 4.12 9.51 -5.75
C ALA A 40 4.95 8.40 -6.40
N MET A 41 4.58 7.14 -6.17
CA MET A 41 5.23 5.98 -6.82
C MET A 41 5.10 6.03 -8.34
N SER A 42 3.93 6.44 -8.85
CA SER A 42 3.68 6.60 -10.28
C SER A 42 4.58 7.68 -10.91
N GLU A 43 4.80 8.80 -10.21
CA GLU A 43 5.69 9.85 -10.69
C GLU A 43 7.16 9.43 -10.67
N ILE A 44 7.59 8.65 -9.67
CA ILE A 44 8.95 8.09 -9.62
C ILE A 44 9.25 7.27 -10.88
N ILE A 45 8.34 6.40 -11.29
CA ILE A 45 8.55 5.53 -12.46
C ILE A 45 8.20 6.21 -13.79
N ALA A 46 7.65 7.43 -13.77
CA ALA A 46 7.18 8.12 -14.97
C ALA A 46 8.26 8.29 -16.07
N PRO A 47 9.54 8.55 -15.75
CA PRO A 47 10.59 8.67 -16.77
C PRO A 47 10.80 7.42 -17.63
N HIS A 48 10.34 6.25 -17.19
CA HIS A 48 10.39 5.01 -17.97
C HIS A 48 9.32 4.93 -19.07
N PHE A 49 8.35 5.86 -19.07
CA PHE A 49 7.19 5.82 -19.96
C PHE A 49 7.08 7.12 -20.77
N TYR A 50 7.25 7.01 -22.08
CA TYR A 50 7.23 8.18 -22.99
C TYR A 50 5.86 8.44 -23.64
N LYS A 51 5.01 7.42 -23.81
CA LYS A 51 3.85 7.48 -24.73
C LYS A 51 2.48 7.39 -24.04
N GLU A 52 2.33 6.55 -23.03
CA GLU A 52 1.03 6.31 -22.40
C GLU A 52 0.95 6.93 -21.01
N LYS A 53 0.16 8.00 -20.89
CA LYS A 53 -0.09 8.69 -19.62
C LYS A 53 -0.61 7.76 -18.51
N ASN A 54 -1.29 6.67 -18.89
CA ASN A 54 -1.87 5.70 -17.97
C ASN A 54 -0.95 4.50 -17.66
N GLU A 55 0.14 4.31 -18.42
CA GLU A 55 1.01 3.13 -18.27
C GLU A 55 1.69 3.08 -16.89
N LYS A 56 2.11 4.24 -16.36
CA LYS A 56 2.66 4.33 -14.99
C LYS A 56 1.69 3.83 -13.92
N ARG A 57 0.42 4.27 -13.99
CA ARG A 57 -0.62 3.84 -13.02
C ARG A 57 -1.01 2.39 -13.22
N MET A 58 -1.00 1.91 -14.46
CA MET A 58 -1.20 0.49 -14.75
C MET A 58 -0.09 -0.35 -14.12
N LEU A 59 1.17 0.07 -14.23
CA LEU A 59 2.30 -0.65 -13.63
C LEU A 59 2.22 -0.65 -12.09
N ILE A 60 1.93 0.47 -11.44
CA ILE A 60 1.76 0.48 -9.97
C ILE A 60 0.60 -0.42 -9.53
N LYS A 61 -0.52 -0.45 -10.28
CA LYS A 61 -1.60 -1.40 -10.00
C LYS A 61 -1.17 -2.85 -10.18
N GLN A 62 -0.40 -3.15 -11.22
CA GLN A 62 0.14 -4.49 -11.43
C GLN A 62 1.08 -4.88 -10.27
N LEU A 63 1.94 -3.96 -9.84
CA LEU A 63 2.84 -4.13 -8.70
C LEU A 63 2.08 -4.54 -7.43
N PHE A 64 1.00 -3.85 -7.08
CA PHE A 64 0.19 -4.16 -5.89
C PHE A 64 -0.50 -5.53 -5.95
N ASN A 65 -0.70 -6.08 -7.15
CA ASN A 65 -1.26 -7.42 -7.34
C ASN A 65 -0.19 -8.49 -7.58
N THR A 66 1.09 -8.10 -7.63
CA THR A 66 2.20 -9.04 -7.86
C THR A 66 2.52 -9.75 -6.55
N PRO A 67 2.65 -11.09 -6.56
CA PRO A 67 3.10 -11.82 -5.38
C PRO A 67 4.45 -11.28 -4.88
N ALA A 68 4.58 -11.17 -3.57
CA ALA A 68 5.82 -10.77 -2.92
C ALA A 68 6.06 -11.62 -1.68
N ASP A 69 7.32 -11.98 -1.46
CA ASP A 69 7.75 -12.62 -0.22
C ASP A 69 8.09 -11.56 0.82
N ILE A 70 7.72 -11.83 2.08
CA ILE A 70 8.10 -11.03 3.24
C ILE A 70 9.03 -11.88 4.09
N ILE A 71 10.31 -11.49 4.15
CA ILE A 71 11.38 -12.29 4.74
C ILE A 71 12.02 -11.49 5.88
N PRO A 72 11.67 -11.77 7.14
CA PRO A 72 12.32 -11.15 8.29
C PRO A 72 13.72 -11.76 8.50
N ASN A 73 14.70 -10.92 8.82
CA ASN A 73 16.02 -11.31 9.27
C ASN A 73 16.36 -10.55 10.55
N GLU A 74 16.15 -11.20 11.69
CA GLU A 74 16.40 -10.60 13.01
C GLU A 74 17.89 -10.33 13.26
N LYS A 75 18.79 -11.13 12.70
CA LYS A 75 20.24 -10.96 12.88
C LYS A 75 20.77 -9.70 12.22
N GLU A 76 20.29 -9.43 11.01
CA GLU A 76 20.66 -8.23 10.25
C GLU A 76 19.73 -7.05 10.53
N GLN A 77 18.72 -7.24 11.38
CA GLN A 77 17.66 -6.28 11.65
C GLN A 77 16.99 -5.75 10.37
N THR A 78 16.65 -6.64 9.45
CA THR A 78 15.98 -6.28 8.19
C THR A 78 14.68 -7.04 7.96
N LEU A 79 13.79 -6.42 7.19
CA LEU A 79 12.59 -7.04 6.64
C LEU A 79 12.65 -6.91 5.12
N THR A 80 13.01 -7.99 4.44
CA THR A 80 13.13 -7.98 2.98
C THR A 80 11.77 -8.24 2.33
N ILE A 81 11.33 -7.30 1.50
CA ILE A 81 10.17 -7.43 0.61
C ILE A 81 10.67 -7.77 -0.79
N ARG A 82 10.47 -9.02 -1.20
CA ARG A 82 10.96 -9.53 -2.48
C ARG A 82 9.80 -9.66 -3.47
N ILE A 83 9.79 -8.77 -4.45
CA ILE A 83 8.71 -8.59 -5.43
C ILE A 83 8.92 -9.56 -6.60
N GLY A 84 7.86 -10.27 -6.98
CA GLY A 84 7.86 -11.15 -8.14
C GLY A 84 8.21 -10.44 -9.45
N SER A 85 8.82 -11.17 -10.40
CA SER A 85 9.12 -10.62 -11.73
C SER A 85 7.84 -10.25 -12.48
N LEU A 86 7.87 -9.12 -13.16
CA LEU A 86 6.78 -8.63 -14.00
C LEU A 86 6.90 -9.11 -15.44
N SER A 87 5.79 -8.96 -16.18
CA SER A 87 5.62 -9.49 -17.55
C SER A 87 6.59 -8.93 -18.61
N ALA A 88 7.26 -7.80 -18.34
CA ALA A 88 8.18 -7.19 -19.30
C ALA A 88 9.47 -6.68 -18.63
N PRO A 89 10.64 -6.83 -19.27
CA PRO A 89 11.92 -6.34 -18.75
C PRO A 89 11.92 -4.84 -18.40
N ARG A 90 11.22 -4.01 -19.20
CA ARG A 90 11.08 -2.57 -18.93
C ARG A 90 10.35 -2.28 -17.62
N TYR A 91 9.35 -3.10 -17.27
CA TYR A 91 8.59 -2.95 -16.03
C TYR A 91 9.45 -3.34 -14.84
N ASN A 92 10.20 -4.45 -14.97
CA ASN A 92 11.17 -4.84 -13.96
C ASN A 92 12.23 -3.75 -13.72
N LYS A 93 12.74 -3.11 -14.78
CA LYS A 93 13.69 -1.99 -14.64
C LYS A 93 13.09 -0.81 -13.88
N ALA A 94 11.87 -0.39 -14.22
CA ALA A 94 11.18 0.70 -13.53
C ALA A 94 10.92 0.37 -12.05
N ILE A 95 10.55 -0.87 -11.73
CA ILE A 95 10.35 -1.32 -10.34
C ILE A 95 11.66 -1.43 -9.57
N SER A 96 12.76 -1.81 -10.22
CA SER A 96 14.07 -1.84 -9.56
C SER A 96 14.50 -0.44 -9.10
N GLU A 97 14.31 0.60 -9.94
CA GLU A 97 14.56 1.99 -9.55
C GLU A 97 13.65 2.45 -8.40
N LEU A 98 12.35 2.07 -8.45
CA LEU A 98 11.45 2.33 -7.33
C LEU A 98 11.95 1.68 -6.03
N CYS A 99 12.44 0.43 -6.10
CA CYS A 99 12.99 -0.27 -4.93
C CYS A 99 14.23 0.46 -4.38
N GLU A 100 15.11 0.96 -5.24
CA GLU A 100 16.29 1.73 -4.82
C GLU A 100 15.88 2.99 -4.06
N ILE A 101 14.92 3.76 -4.58
CA ILE A 101 14.41 4.97 -3.92
C ILE A 101 13.75 4.64 -2.58
N LEU A 102 12.96 3.56 -2.51
CA LEU A 102 12.35 3.12 -1.25
C LEU A 102 13.39 2.64 -0.23
N ASN A 103 14.50 2.05 -0.68
CA ASN A 103 15.58 1.62 0.21
C ASN A 103 16.38 2.80 0.78
N GLN A 104 16.47 3.91 0.05
CA GLN A 104 17.14 5.14 0.51
C GLN A 104 16.41 5.83 1.66
N THR A 105 15.12 5.57 1.87
CA THR A 105 14.38 6.16 2.99
C THR A 105 14.69 5.49 4.33
N GLU A 106 15.46 4.39 4.32
CA GLU A 106 15.87 3.63 5.51
C GLU A 106 14.70 3.30 6.45
N THR A 107 13.52 3.07 5.87
CA THR A 107 12.26 2.93 6.62
C THR A 107 12.33 1.75 7.59
N ILE A 108 12.02 2.02 8.86
CA ILE A 108 11.83 0.98 9.87
C ILE A 108 10.36 0.51 9.86
N PHE A 109 10.14 -0.79 9.87
CA PHE A 109 8.80 -1.35 9.88
C PHE A 109 8.12 -1.06 11.24
N PRO A 110 6.90 -0.49 11.25
CA PRO A 110 6.25 -0.04 12.48
C PRO A 110 6.15 -1.13 13.56
N GLY A 111 6.48 -0.77 14.79
CA GLY A 111 6.44 -1.69 15.93
C GLY A 111 7.59 -2.70 15.99
N THR A 112 8.65 -2.49 15.21
CA THR A 112 9.85 -3.34 15.17
C THR A 112 11.11 -2.48 14.99
N GLU A 113 12.28 -3.11 15.11
CA GLU A 113 13.58 -2.53 14.73
C GLU A 113 14.05 -3.01 13.33
N LEU A 114 13.15 -3.59 12.53
CA LEU A 114 13.50 -4.17 11.24
C LEU A 114 13.46 -3.11 10.15
N ARG A 115 14.62 -2.81 9.55
CA ARG A 115 14.71 -1.93 8.38
C ARG A 115 14.18 -2.63 7.13
N MET A 116 13.28 -1.97 6.42
CA MET A 116 12.67 -2.51 5.21
C MET A 116 13.64 -2.47 4.03
N ILE A 117 13.73 -3.59 3.31
CA ILE A 117 14.55 -3.72 2.09
C ILE A 117 13.68 -4.23 0.96
N PHE A 118 13.50 -3.44 -0.09
CA PHE A 118 12.76 -3.80 -1.29
C PHE A 118 13.70 -4.37 -2.34
N LYS A 119 13.34 -5.51 -2.94
CA LYS A 119 14.08 -6.17 -4.01
C LYS A 119 13.14 -6.64 -5.11
N ASN A 120 13.56 -6.48 -6.35
CA ASN A 120 12.88 -7.09 -7.51
C ASN A 120 13.55 -8.44 -7.83
N GLN A 121 12.78 -9.52 -7.98
CA GLN A 121 13.30 -10.86 -8.32
C GLN A 121 13.94 -10.94 -9.72
N ALA A 122 13.65 -9.98 -10.59
CA ALA A 122 14.17 -9.97 -11.96
C ALA A 122 15.61 -9.44 -12.09
N GLY A 123 16.27 -9.07 -10.99
CA GLY A 123 17.62 -8.49 -10.95
C GLY A 123 18.60 -9.31 -10.12
#